data_AF-A0A5P6NZG0-F1
#
_entry.id   AF-A0A5P6NZG0-F1
#
_cell.length_a   1.000
_cell.length_b   1.000
_cell.length_c   1.000
_cell.angle_alpha   90.00
_cell.angle_beta   90.00
_cell.angle_gamma   90.00
#
_symmetry.space_group_name_H-M   'P 1'
#
loop_
_entity.id
_entity.type
_entity.pdbx_description
1 polymer ?
#
loop_
_entity_poly.entity_id
_entity_poly.type
_entity_poly.pdbx_seq_one_letter_code
_entity_poly.pdbx_strand_id
1 'polypeptide(L)'
;MDENVACEVVRDTRMVDRRRAAAYVGVTAGRFEQLVRDNVVPPPVMVDNKRRWPLALLDIARDAVVSSMPRLPEVTVGAAPDARPCERDPAPVSHELPDQAWFEQRASFVQRVRRSLLSGNEIRLLREFKLLKQNQISMFGYYGSFEALMVRGYVVEVARKPPSSRPLVTYRLTTQGEQVISALKDEPAI
;
A
#
# COMPACT_ATOMS: atom_id res chain seq x y z
N MET A 1 51.85 -28.02 -6.07
CA MET A 1 51.36 -27.27 -4.90
C MET A 1 51.64 -25.82 -5.23
N ASP A 2 50.67 -24.96 -5.54
CA ASP A 2 49.32 -24.91 -4.99
C ASP A 2 48.29 -24.55 -6.08
N GLU A 3 47.27 -25.38 -6.15
CA GLU A 3 46.02 -25.13 -6.83
C GLU A 3 45.25 -24.14 -5.96
N ASN A 4 44.95 -22.93 -6.45
CA ASN A 4 43.96 -22.09 -5.78
C ASN A 4 43.05 -21.41 -6.78
N VAL A 5 42.16 -22.27 -7.29
CA VAL A 5 40.73 -22.04 -7.52
C VAL A 5 40.39 -20.63 -8.01
N ALA A 6 40.23 -20.55 -9.33
CA ALA A 6 39.33 -19.61 -9.97
C ALA A 6 37.97 -19.69 -9.26
N CYS A 7 37.70 -18.76 -8.35
CA CYS A 7 36.34 -18.52 -7.88
C CYS A 7 35.62 -17.81 -9.01
N GLU A 8 35.08 -18.59 -9.94
CA GLU A 8 33.89 -18.18 -10.68
C GLU A 8 32.90 -17.66 -9.65
N VAL A 9 32.79 -16.33 -9.55
CA VAL A 9 31.69 -15.69 -8.85
C VAL A 9 30.48 -15.96 -9.74
N VAL A 10 29.93 -17.16 -9.60
CA VAL A 10 28.56 -17.47 -10.01
C VAL A 10 27.71 -16.49 -9.22
N ARG A 11 27.48 -15.32 -9.82
CA ARG A 11 26.57 -14.32 -9.30
C ARG A 11 25.23 -15.01 -9.30
N ASP A 12 24.86 -15.55 -8.13
CA ASP A 12 23.57 -16.17 -7.90
C ASP A 12 22.51 -15.15 -8.30
N THR A 13 21.95 -15.32 -9.50
CA THR A 13 20.80 -14.59 -10.03
C THR A 13 19.52 -15.05 -9.31
N ARG A 14 19.66 -15.41 -8.04
CA ARG A 14 18.62 -15.95 -7.20
C ARG A 14 17.79 -14.81 -6.66
N MET A 15 16.81 -14.45 -7.45
CA MET A 15 15.74 -13.52 -7.08
C MET A 15 14.88 -14.13 -5.97
N VAL A 16 14.80 -13.45 -4.83
CA VAL A 16 14.04 -13.93 -3.66
C VAL A 16 12.80 -13.11 -3.38
N ASP A 17 11.79 -13.80 -2.85
CA ASP A 17 10.57 -13.18 -2.34
C ASP A 17 10.83 -12.34 -1.10
N ARG A 18 9.96 -11.35 -0.88
CA ARG A 18 9.98 -10.44 0.28
C ARG A 18 10.27 -11.15 1.62
N ARG A 19 9.60 -12.26 1.90
CA ARG A 19 9.78 -12.99 3.18
C ARG A 19 11.18 -13.58 3.32
N ARG A 20 11.74 -14.10 2.22
CA ARG A 20 13.08 -14.67 2.20
C ARG A 20 14.14 -13.56 2.25
N ALA A 21 13.91 -12.43 1.58
CA ALA A 21 14.77 -11.25 1.65
C ALA A 21 14.84 -10.68 3.07
N ALA A 22 13.70 -10.54 3.75
CA ALA A 22 13.64 -10.07 5.13
C ALA A 22 14.38 -11.01 6.10
N ALA A 23 14.17 -12.33 5.97
CA ALA A 23 14.87 -13.33 6.76
C ALA A 23 16.39 -13.32 6.50
N TYR A 24 16.81 -13.09 5.26
CA TYR A 24 18.22 -12.98 4.89
C TYR A 24 18.93 -11.79 5.54
N VAL A 25 18.24 -10.64 5.62
CA VAL A 25 18.74 -9.44 6.32
C VAL A 25 18.59 -9.55 7.85
N GLY A 26 17.91 -10.57 8.36
CA GLY A 26 17.71 -10.79 9.81
C GLY A 26 16.65 -9.89 10.43
N VAL A 27 15.69 -9.38 9.63
CA VAL A 27 14.64 -8.47 10.09
C VAL A 27 13.25 -9.01 9.79
N THR A 28 12.23 -8.49 10.50
CA THR A 28 10.84 -8.84 10.20
C THR A 28 10.42 -8.28 8.84
N ALA A 29 9.45 -8.92 8.17
CA ALA A 29 8.99 -8.49 6.84
C ALA A 29 8.46 -7.04 6.81
N GLY A 30 7.84 -6.57 7.89
CA GLY A 30 7.40 -5.17 8.01
C GLY A 30 8.56 -4.20 8.18
N ARG A 31 9.58 -4.55 8.98
CA ARG A 31 10.79 -3.75 9.14
C ARG A 31 11.61 -3.70 7.85
N PHE A 32 11.67 -4.80 7.11
CA PHE A 32 12.30 -4.86 5.80
C PHE A 32 11.67 -3.87 4.81
N GLU A 33 10.34 -3.79 4.74
CA GLU A 33 9.65 -2.81 3.88
C GLU A 33 9.86 -1.36 4.32
N GLN A 34 10.02 -1.13 5.62
CA GLN A 34 10.41 0.19 6.14
C GLN A 34 11.82 0.56 5.69
N LEU A 35 12.79 -0.36 5.79
CA LEU A 35 14.16 -0.13 5.32
C LEU A 35 14.26 0.10 3.81
N VAL A 36 13.39 -0.53 3.02
CA VAL A 36 13.27 -0.25 1.58
C VAL A 36 12.71 1.16 1.34
N ARG A 37 11.75 1.63 2.16
CA ARG A 37 11.22 3.00 2.08
C ARG A 37 12.23 4.05 2.53
N ASP A 38 13.04 3.73 3.52
CA ASP A 38 14.08 4.60 4.07
C ASP A 38 15.37 4.58 3.21
N ASN A 39 15.34 3.94 2.03
CA ASN A 39 16.46 3.77 1.09
C ASN A 39 17.70 3.05 1.65
N VAL A 40 17.56 2.33 2.77
CA VAL A 40 18.63 1.53 3.37
C VAL A 40 18.78 0.19 2.64
N VAL A 41 17.66 -0.39 2.19
CA VAL A 41 17.64 -1.61 1.37
C VAL A 41 17.25 -1.25 -0.06
N PRO A 42 17.93 -1.80 -1.08
CA PRO A 42 17.62 -1.47 -2.47
C PRO A 42 16.17 -1.82 -2.86
N PRO A 43 15.58 -1.01 -3.77
CA PRO A 43 14.20 -1.20 -4.21
C PRO A 43 14.02 -2.54 -4.95
N PRO A 44 12.81 -3.14 -4.88
CA PRO A 44 12.54 -4.40 -5.55
C PRO A 44 12.59 -4.29 -7.07
N VAL A 45 13.06 -5.35 -7.71
CA VAL A 45 12.94 -5.55 -9.15
C VAL A 45 11.64 -6.32 -9.41
N MET A 46 10.88 -5.89 -10.42
CA MET A 46 9.64 -6.56 -10.82
C MET A 46 9.96 -7.68 -11.81
N VAL A 47 9.70 -8.93 -11.41
CA VAL A 47 9.80 -10.12 -12.27
C VAL A 47 8.47 -10.87 -12.20
N ASP A 48 7.83 -11.13 -13.34
CA ASP A 48 6.50 -11.76 -13.44
C ASP A 48 5.42 -11.07 -12.58
N ASN A 49 5.37 -9.74 -12.60
CA ASN A 49 4.48 -8.92 -11.77
C ASN A 49 4.63 -9.13 -10.24
N LYS A 50 5.71 -9.78 -9.79
CA LYS A 50 6.04 -9.98 -8.38
C LYS A 50 7.30 -9.21 -8.02
N ARG A 51 7.29 -8.60 -6.83
CA ARG A 51 8.45 -7.90 -6.26
C ARG A 51 9.48 -8.93 -5.82
N ARG A 52 10.66 -8.88 -6.44
CA ARG A 52 11.79 -9.76 -6.16
C ARG A 52 13.01 -8.93 -5.78
N TRP A 53 13.83 -9.48 -4.90
CA TRP A 53 15.11 -8.88 -4.53
C TRP A 53 16.25 -9.78 -4.99
N PRO A 54 17.26 -9.24 -5.70
CA PRO A 54 18.46 -9.99 -6.01
C PRO A 54 19.32 -10.12 -4.74
N LEU A 55 19.76 -11.34 -4.42
CA LEU A 55 20.57 -11.61 -3.22
C LEU A 55 21.83 -10.74 -3.16
N ALA A 56 22.51 -10.55 -4.29
CA ALA A 56 23.74 -9.75 -4.38
C ALA A 56 23.57 -8.30 -3.90
N LEU A 57 22.38 -7.71 -4.01
CA LEU A 57 22.10 -6.36 -3.50
C LEU A 57 21.67 -6.35 -2.03
N LEU A 58 21.22 -7.50 -1.50
CA LEU A 58 20.87 -7.65 -0.09
C LEU A 58 22.11 -7.79 0.81
N ASP A 59 23.22 -8.29 0.30
CA ASP A 59 24.49 -8.39 1.04
C ASP A 59 24.98 -7.00 1.48
N ILE A 60 24.93 -6.02 0.58
CA ILE A 60 25.31 -4.62 0.86
C ILE A 60 24.39 -4.00 1.93
N ALA A 61 23.10 -4.31 1.86
CA ALA A 61 22.11 -3.81 2.80
C ALA A 61 22.22 -4.48 4.18
N ARG A 62 22.61 -5.76 4.24
CA ARG A 62 22.87 -6.48 5.49
C ARG A 62 23.97 -5.78 6.29
N ASP A 63 25.08 -5.41 5.66
CA ASP A 63 26.19 -4.74 6.35
C ASP A 63 25.82 -3.34 6.86
N ALA A 64 25.00 -2.61 6.10
CA ALA A 64 24.45 -1.30 6.52
C ALA A 64 23.45 -1.43 7.70
N VAL A 65 22.63 -2.48 7.71
CA VAL A 65 21.66 -2.75 8.79
C VAL A 65 22.36 -3.23 10.06
N VAL A 66 23.37 -4.09 9.94
CA VAL A 66 24.19 -4.53 11.08
C VAL A 66 24.97 -3.36 11.69
N SER A 67 25.47 -2.44 10.87
CA SER A 67 26.20 -1.25 11.35
C SER A 67 25.30 -0.18 11.97
N SER A 68 24.00 -0.17 11.64
CA SER A 68 23.00 0.77 12.18
C SER A 68 22.18 0.20 13.34
N MET A 69 22.36 -1.08 13.69
CA MET A 69 21.83 -1.58 14.95
C MET A 69 22.61 -0.98 16.11
N PRO A 70 21.94 -0.34 17.10
CA PRO A 70 22.59 -0.07 18.37
C PRO A 70 23.01 -1.44 18.94
N ARG A 71 24.30 -1.63 19.23
CA ARG A 71 24.77 -2.81 19.95
C ARG A 71 23.98 -2.89 21.25
N LEU A 72 23.04 -3.84 21.32
CA LEU A 72 22.41 -4.18 22.57
C LEU A 72 23.47 -4.82 23.48
N PRO A 73 23.57 -4.44 24.75
CA PRO A 73 24.44 -5.15 25.69
C PRO A 73 23.97 -6.60 25.82
N GLU A 74 24.93 -7.53 25.88
CA GLU A 74 24.68 -8.96 26.07
C GLU A 74 23.72 -9.20 27.23
N VAL A 75 22.51 -9.67 26.92
CA VAL A 75 21.53 -10.10 27.93
C VAL A 75 21.99 -11.45 28.47
N THR A 76 22.65 -11.41 29.62
CA THR A 76 22.74 -12.55 30.53
C THR A 76 21.35 -12.83 31.10
N VAL A 77 20.88 -14.06 30.93
CA VAL A 77 19.60 -14.54 31.47
C VAL A 77 19.69 -14.58 32.99
N GLY A 78 18.83 -13.82 33.67
CA GLY A 78 18.74 -13.87 35.13
C GLY A 78 17.52 -13.14 35.70
N ALA A 79 16.48 -13.92 36.02
CA ALA A 79 15.50 -13.75 37.09
C ALA A 79 14.50 -12.55 37.11
N ALA A 80 13.23 -12.93 36.92
CA ALA A 80 12.03 -12.58 37.70
C ALA A 80 11.42 -11.16 37.64
N PRO A 81 10.08 -11.05 37.84
CA PRO A 81 9.25 -10.01 37.24
C PRO A 81 8.96 -8.88 38.23
N ASP A 82 8.96 -7.65 37.74
CA ASP A 82 8.30 -6.56 38.45
C ASP A 82 7.48 -5.70 37.50
N ALA A 83 6.23 -5.50 37.89
CA ALA A 83 5.20 -4.86 37.10
C ALA A 83 5.54 -3.38 36.88
N ARG A 84 5.62 -2.98 35.61
CA ARG A 84 5.42 -1.59 35.21
C ARG A 84 4.41 -1.57 34.06
N PRO A 85 3.32 -0.79 34.15
CA PRO A 85 2.49 -0.54 32.99
C PRO A 85 3.40 0.15 31.98
N CYS A 86 3.67 -0.50 30.85
CA CYS A 86 4.34 0.16 29.74
C CYS A 86 3.42 1.29 29.27
N GLU A 87 3.70 2.51 29.72
CA GLU A 87 3.18 3.72 29.13
C GLU A 87 3.67 3.72 27.68
N ARG A 88 2.79 3.27 26.80
CA ARG A 88 3.04 3.23 25.36
C ARG A 88 3.16 4.69 24.95
N ASP A 89 4.40 5.14 24.70
CA ASP A 89 4.65 6.41 24.02
C ASP A 89 3.69 6.50 22.81
N PRO A 90 2.82 7.50 22.73
CA PRO A 90 2.03 7.71 21.53
C PRO A 90 3.03 7.97 20.42
N ALA A 91 3.17 7.01 19.50
CA ALA A 91 3.88 7.24 18.25
C ALA A 91 3.41 8.59 17.70
N PRO A 92 4.30 9.54 17.40
CA PRO A 92 3.87 10.83 16.90
C PRO A 92 3.16 10.56 15.58
N VAL A 93 1.84 10.74 15.60
CA VAL A 93 1.03 10.72 14.39
C VAL A 93 1.28 12.07 13.73
N SER A 94 2.46 12.23 13.15
CA SER A 94 2.75 13.30 12.22
C SER A 94 1.90 13.02 11.00
N HIS A 95 0.63 13.42 11.06
CA HIS A 95 -0.19 13.63 9.88
C HIS A 95 0.48 14.77 9.12
N GLU A 96 1.43 14.45 8.24
CA GLU A 96 1.95 15.40 7.27
C GLU A 96 0.74 15.95 6.51
N LEU A 97 0.48 17.24 6.69
CA LEU A 97 -0.59 17.92 5.98
C LEU A 97 -0.26 17.87 4.48
N PRO A 98 -1.25 17.69 3.60
CA PRO A 98 -1.01 17.71 2.16
C PRO A 98 -0.28 19.00 1.75
N ASP A 99 0.71 18.86 0.87
CA ASP A 99 1.47 19.98 0.34
C ASP A 99 0.70 20.73 -0.76
N GLN A 100 1.23 21.89 -1.16
CA GLN A 100 0.61 22.72 -2.19
C GLN A 100 0.45 21.96 -3.54
N ALA A 101 1.43 21.13 -3.89
CA ALA A 101 1.39 20.32 -5.10
C ALA A 101 0.23 19.32 -5.08
N TRP A 102 -0.04 18.69 -3.94
CA TRP A 102 -1.18 17.80 -3.76
C TRP A 102 -2.51 18.53 -3.99
N PHE A 103 -2.66 19.75 -3.45
CA PHE A 103 -3.88 20.54 -3.65
C PHE A 103 -4.10 20.92 -5.12
N GLU A 104 -3.04 21.32 -5.83
CA GLU A 104 -3.11 21.65 -7.26
C GLU A 104 -3.47 20.45 -8.13
N GLN A 105 -2.89 19.28 -7.83
CA GLN A 105 -3.25 18.02 -8.47
C GLN A 105 -4.72 17.67 -8.21
N ARG A 106 -5.17 17.83 -6.96
CA ARG A 106 -6.56 17.54 -6.58
C ARG A 106 -7.54 18.49 -7.27
N ALA A 107 -7.23 19.78 -7.34
CA ALA A 107 -8.05 20.78 -8.03
C ALA A 107 -8.13 20.49 -9.55
N SER A 108 -7.00 20.15 -10.17
CA SER A 108 -6.93 19.78 -11.59
C SER A 108 -7.77 18.53 -11.90
N PHE A 109 -7.72 17.52 -11.02
CA PHE A 109 -8.57 16.34 -11.11
C PHE A 109 -10.05 16.71 -11.02
N VAL A 110 -10.44 17.51 -10.03
CA VAL A 110 -11.82 17.96 -9.83
C VAL A 110 -12.34 18.70 -11.06
N GLN A 111 -11.56 19.63 -11.62
CA GLN A 111 -11.94 20.36 -12.82
C GLN A 111 -12.12 19.44 -14.04
N ARG A 112 -11.20 18.48 -14.23
CA ARG A 112 -11.27 17.50 -15.32
C ARG A 112 -12.54 16.65 -15.23
N VAL A 113 -12.84 16.15 -14.03
CA VAL A 113 -14.04 15.35 -13.75
C VAL A 113 -15.31 16.15 -14.01
N ARG A 114 -15.38 17.41 -13.55
CA ARG A 114 -16.56 18.25 -13.78
C ARG A 114 -16.81 18.59 -15.25
N ARG A 115 -15.75 18.63 -16.06
CA ARG A 115 -15.83 18.90 -17.50
C ARG A 115 -16.08 17.65 -18.35
N SER A 116 -15.77 16.46 -17.84
CA SER A 116 -15.94 15.22 -18.59
C SER A 116 -17.32 14.60 -18.39
N LEU A 117 -17.79 13.89 -19.41
CA LEU A 117 -18.94 13.00 -19.30
C LEU A 117 -18.62 11.80 -18.40
N LEU A 118 -19.66 11.10 -17.95
CA LEU A 118 -19.51 9.85 -17.21
C LEU A 118 -18.73 8.83 -18.04
N SER A 119 -17.63 8.33 -17.49
CA SER A 119 -16.87 7.24 -18.13
C SER A 119 -17.61 5.91 -18.03
N GLY A 120 -17.30 4.97 -18.92
CA GLY A 120 -17.90 3.62 -18.90
C GLY A 120 -17.74 2.89 -17.56
N ASN A 121 -16.59 3.07 -16.89
CA ASN A 121 -16.35 2.50 -15.56
C ASN A 121 -17.28 3.11 -14.49
N GLU A 122 -17.56 4.41 -14.57
CA GLU A 122 -18.49 5.07 -13.65
C GLU A 122 -19.92 4.63 -13.88
N ILE A 123 -20.35 4.50 -15.14
CA ILE A 123 -21.66 3.97 -15.50
C ILE A 123 -21.80 2.53 -14.97
N ARG A 124 -20.77 1.69 -15.15
CA ARG A 124 -20.73 0.32 -14.64
C ARG A 124 -20.90 0.28 -13.12
N LEU A 125 -20.18 1.11 -12.37
CA LEU A 125 -20.30 1.19 -10.91
C LEU A 125 -21.68 1.67 -10.45
N LEU A 126 -22.24 2.70 -11.11
CA LEU A 126 -23.60 3.16 -10.83
C LEU A 126 -24.63 2.04 -11.08
N ARG A 127 -24.46 1.25 -12.14
CA ARG A 127 -25.29 0.07 -12.40
C ARG A 127 -25.15 -1.02 -11.34
N GLU A 128 -23.97 -1.21 -10.74
CA GLU A 128 -23.79 -2.18 -9.64
C GLU A 128 -24.71 -1.86 -8.45
N PHE A 129 -24.89 -0.59 -8.08
CA PHE A 129 -25.86 -0.19 -7.04
C PHE A 129 -27.29 -0.60 -7.41
N LYS A 130 -27.69 -0.40 -8.68
CA LYS A 130 -29.00 -0.80 -9.20
C LYS A 130 -29.19 -2.33 -9.15
N LEU A 131 -28.20 -3.08 -9.61
CA LEU A 131 -28.22 -4.54 -9.66
C LEU A 131 -28.30 -5.17 -8.27
N LEU A 132 -27.50 -4.67 -7.33
CA LEU A 132 -27.48 -5.18 -5.96
C LEU A 132 -28.72 -4.76 -5.15
N LYS A 133 -29.53 -3.82 -5.67
CA LYS A 133 -30.64 -3.17 -4.94
C LYS A 133 -30.19 -2.64 -3.57
N GLN A 134 -28.93 -2.22 -3.48
CA GLN A 134 -28.29 -1.72 -2.28
C GLN A 134 -27.91 -0.26 -2.51
N ASN A 135 -28.08 0.56 -1.48
CA ASN A 135 -27.61 1.95 -1.50
C ASN A 135 -26.15 2.08 -1.03
N GLN A 136 -25.51 0.97 -0.65
CA GLN A 136 -24.16 0.92 -0.11
C GLN A 136 -23.38 -0.22 -0.74
N ILE A 137 -22.14 0.07 -1.13
CA ILE A 137 -21.21 -0.94 -1.67
C ILE A 137 -19.87 -0.77 -0.94
N SER A 138 -19.30 -1.89 -0.51
CA SER A 138 -17.96 -1.93 0.08
C SER A 138 -16.95 -2.49 -0.91
N MET A 139 -15.86 -1.77 -1.14
CA MET A 139 -14.86 -2.07 -2.17
C MET A 139 -13.44 -1.89 -1.61
N PHE A 140 -12.49 -2.70 -2.08
CA PHE A 140 -11.09 -2.56 -1.68
C PHE A 140 -10.41 -1.43 -2.47
N GLY A 141 -9.92 -0.42 -1.77
CA GLY A 141 -9.09 0.65 -2.29
C GLY A 141 -9.84 1.79 -3.00
N TYR A 142 -9.06 2.79 -3.41
CA TYR A 142 -9.53 3.93 -4.19
C TYR A 142 -9.55 3.58 -5.67
N TYR A 143 -10.73 3.28 -6.22
CA TYR A 143 -10.90 3.32 -7.66
C TYR A 143 -11.04 4.80 -8.05
N GLY A 144 -10.23 5.28 -9.00
CA GLY A 144 -10.37 6.65 -9.53
C GLY A 144 -11.79 6.96 -10.02
N SER A 145 -12.56 5.94 -10.42
CA SER A 145 -13.99 6.06 -10.74
C SER A 145 -14.87 6.40 -9.53
N PHE A 146 -14.63 5.82 -8.34
CA PHE A 146 -15.35 6.23 -7.12
C PHE A 146 -14.99 7.66 -6.71
N GLU A 147 -13.72 8.05 -6.86
CA GLU A 147 -13.34 9.45 -6.64
C GLU A 147 -14.03 10.42 -7.59
N ALA A 148 -14.15 10.04 -8.86
CA ALA A 148 -14.86 10.85 -9.85
C ALA A 148 -16.36 10.95 -9.52
N LEU A 149 -16.99 9.84 -9.11
CA LEU A 149 -18.39 9.82 -8.65
C LEU A 149 -18.59 10.67 -7.39
N MET A 150 -17.63 10.68 -6.45
CA MET A 150 -17.66 11.55 -5.27
C MET A 150 -17.56 13.03 -5.66
N VAL A 151 -16.64 13.38 -6.56
CA VAL A 151 -16.50 14.76 -7.06
C VAL A 151 -17.77 15.25 -7.76
N ARG A 152 -18.48 14.36 -8.45
CA ARG A 152 -19.78 14.64 -9.09
C ARG A 152 -20.95 14.68 -8.11
N GLY A 153 -20.75 14.24 -6.86
CA GLY A 153 -21.78 14.24 -5.82
C GLY A 153 -22.73 13.04 -5.86
N TYR A 154 -22.42 11.99 -6.63
CA TYR A 154 -23.30 10.82 -6.79
C TYR A 154 -23.14 9.79 -5.69
N VAL A 155 -21.97 9.73 -5.07
CA VAL A 155 -21.67 8.83 -3.96
C VAL A 155 -20.89 9.55 -2.87
N VAL A 156 -20.94 9.04 -1.65
CA VAL A 156 -20.17 9.52 -0.51
C VAL A 156 -19.49 8.35 0.20
N GLU A 157 -18.27 8.54 0.66
CA GLU A 157 -17.58 7.60 1.54
C GLU A 157 -18.19 7.66 2.94
N VAL A 158 -18.59 6.51 3.49
CA VAL A 158 -19.23 6.41 4.82
C VAL A 158 -18.33 5.71 5.84
N ALA A 159 -17.52 4.76 5.39
CA ALA A 159 -16.60 4.06 6.27
C ALA A 159 -15.32 3.64 5.55
N ARG A 160 -14.21 3.66 6.28
CA ARG A 160 -12.91 3.20 5.83
C ARG A 160 -12.29 2.32 6.90
N LYS A 161 -12.13 1.03 6.59
CA LYS A 161 -11.47 0.08 7.50
C LYS A 161 -9.98 -0.02 7.13
N PRO A 162 -9.05 0.29 8.05
CA PRO A 162 -7.62 0.01 7.87
C PRO A 162 -7.39 -1.52 7.79
N PRO A 163 -6.41 -2.02 6.98
CA PRO A 163 -5.00 -1.58 6.96
C PRO A 163 -4.48 -0.96 5.64
N SER A 164 -3.27 -0.39 5.71
CA SER A 164 -2.76 0.77 4.95
C SER A 164 -2.40 0.59 3.47
N SER A 165 -2.55 -0.59 2.86
CA SER A 165 -2.21 -0.79 1.43
C SER A 165 -3.42 -0.85 0.50
N ARG A 166 -4.54 -1.44 0.95
CA ARG A 166 -5.82 -1.52 0.24
C ARG A 166 -6.96 -1.47 1.25
N PRO A 167 -7.33 -0.28 1.75
CA PRO A 167 -8.39 -0.17 2.75
C PRO A 167 -9.71 -0.63 2.15
N LEU A 168 -10.55 -1.29 2.95
CA LEU A 168 -11.94 -1.53 2.56
C LEU A 168 -12.72 -0.24 2.78
N VAL A 169 -13.27 0.32 1.70
CA VAL A 169 -14.02 1.57 1.72
C VAL A 169 -15.47 1.30 1.37
N THR A 170 -16.38 1.79 2.20
CA THR A 170 -17.82 1.70 2.00
C THR A 170 -18.33 3.01 1.44
N TYR A 171 -18.93 2.95 0.26
CA TYR A 171 -19.56 4.08 -0.42
C TYR A 171 -21.07 3.95 -0.34
N ARG A 172 -21.75 5.09 -0.15
CA ARG A 172 -23.20 5.21 -0.17
C ARG A 172 -23.64 6.11 -1.32
N LEU A 173 -24.70 5.70 -1.99
CA LEU A 173 -25.35 6.47 -3.04
C LEU A 173 -26.06 7.72 -2.45
N THR A 174 -25.96 8.85 -3.14
CA THR A 174 -26.70 10.07 -2.78
C THR A 174 -28.03 10.14 -3.54
N THR A 175 -28.93 11.03 -3.15
CA THR A 175 -30.19 11.29 -3.89
C THR A 175 -29.94 11.69 -5.35
N GLN A 176 -28.86 12.45 -5.60
CA GLN A 176 -28.46 12.79 -6.97
C GLN A 176 -27.97 11.56 -7.73
N GLY A 177 -27.20 10.69 -7.07
CA GLY A 177 -26.76 9.42 -7.65
C GLY A 177 -27.93 8.49 -7.98
N GLU A 178 -28.95 8.43 -7.12
CA GLU A 178 -30.19 7.67 -7.36
C GLU A 178 -30.92 8.17 -8.61
N GLN A 179 -31.10 9.49 -8.75
CA GLN A 179 -31.72 10.08 -9.94
C GLN A 179 -30.96 9.72 -11.22
N VAL A 180 -29.62 9.78 -11.18
CA VAL A 180 -28.77 9.41 -12.31
C VAL A 180 -28.94 7.93 -12.64
N ILE A 181 -28.93 7.04 -11.64
CA ILE A 181 -29.14 5.60 -11.85
C ILE A 181 -30.50 5.31 -12.48
N SER A 182 -31.56 5.98 -12.03
CA SER A 182 -32.89 5.84 -12.60
C SER A 182 -32.96 6.31 -14.05
N ALA A 183 -32.16 7.31 -14.43
CA ALA A 183 -32.07 7.80 -15.81
C ALA A 183 -31.18 6.94 -16.72
N LEU A 184 -30.30 6.10 -16.16
CA LEU A 184 -29.48 5.19 -16.94
C LEU A 184 -30.35 4.09 -17.56
N LYS A 185 -30.29 3.96 -18.88
CA LYS A 185 -30.92 2.85 -19.61
C LYS A 185 -30.34 1.51 -19.14
N ASP A 186 -31.23 0.55 -18.92
CA ASP A 186 -30.86 -0.84 -18.71
C ASP A 186 -30.29 -1.39 -20.02
N GLU A 187 -28.96 -1.53 -20.08
CA GLU A 187 -28.37 -2.38 -21.11
C GLU A 187 -28.37 -3.83 -20.61
N PRO A 188 -28.68 -4.79 -21.47
CA PRO A 188 -28.61 -6.20 -21.09
C PRO A 188 -27.16 -6.53 -20.71
N ALA A 189 -26.99 -7.13 -19.53
CA ALA A 189 -25.73 -7.77 -19.17
C ALA A 189 -25.47 -8.88 -20.19
N ILE A 190 -24.41 -8.74 -20.99
CA ILE A 190 -23.88 -9.80 -21.87
C ILE A 190 -22.97 -10.69 -21.02
#